data_AF-A0A7R9SY08-F1
#
_entry.id   AF-A0A7R9SY08-F1
#
_cell.length_a   1.000
_cell.length_b   1.000
_cell.length_c   1.000
_cell.angle_alpha   90.00
_cell.angle_beta   90.00
_cell.angle_gamma   90.00
#
_symmetry.space_group_name_H-M   'P 1'
#
loop_
_entity.id
_entity.type
_entity.pdbx_description
1 polymer ?
#
loop_
_entity_poly.entity_id
_entity_poly.type
_entity_poly.pdbx_seq_one_letter_code
_entity_poly.pdbx_strand_id
1 'polypeptide(L)'
;VDMVAGAMRLRASVDLVAGRGPRHLVFHPTLRCAFVVNELESSVTVLQYRHIAAFAEGNPSGHAVEMSSFGESKSESILEEMQVISTLPHEWDGRGSINADGVWKAASHASEVRLHPSGKFLYVANRGHDTLAVFRVDDNSGMLALVDYEPTGGKCPRNFNFDRSGRLLLVGNQDSNLVSSFFVDMSSGRLTPADSLSVPSPNYIYAVPTSAEERAPLHDNFIPASNISQEQCKASSPMSLSPMIPQMQIPQFAHVSVVEPATGAAVSLSVPKAA
;
A
#
# COMPACT_ATOMS: atom_id res chain seq x y z
N VAL A 1 -14.92 -12.26 -7.86
CA VAL A 1 -16.36 -12.08 -7.63
C VAL A 1 -17.08 -12.59 -8.85
N ASP A 2 -18.16 -13.34 -8.69
CA ASP A 2 -19.09 -13.59 -9.79
C ASP A 2 -19.77 -12.25 -10.11
N MET A 3 -19.41 -11.64 -11.22
CA MET A 3 -19.90 -10.29 -11.57
C MET A 3 -21.39 -10.31 -11.97
N VAL A 4 -21.95 -11.48 -12.28
CA VAL A 4 -23.36 -11.65 -12.63
C VAL A 4 -24.19 -11.89 -11.37
N ALA A 5 -23.77 -12.82 -10.53
CA ALA A 5 -24.49 -13.16 -9.29
C ALA A 5 -24.16 -12.22 -8.11
N GLY A 6 -23.12 -11.39 -8.23
CA GLY A 6 -22.58 -10.60 -7.11
C GLY A 6 -21.98 -11.44 -5.98
N ALA A 7 -21.81 -12.75 -6.20
CA ALA A 7 -21.42 -13.69 -5.16
C ALA A 7 -19.90 -13.82 -5.05
N MET A 8 -19.40 -13.90 -3.82
CA MET A 8 -18.02 -14.31 -3.55
C MET A 8 -17.94 -15.84 -3.49
N ARG A 9 -16.92 -16.40 -4.15
CA ARG A 9 -16.61 -17.83 -4.08
C ARG A 9 -15.18 -18.00 -3.59
N LEU A 10 -15.00 -18.85 -2.58
CA LEU A 10 -13.67 -19.25 -2.14
C LEU A 10 -12.95 -19.94 -3.31
N ARG A 11 -11.77 -19.44 -3.65
CA ARG A 11 -10.94 -19.99 -4.74
C ARG A 11 -9.72 -20.72 -4.23
N ALA A 12 -9.11 -20.21 -3.17
CA ALA A 12 -7.91 -20.74 -2.56
C ALA A 12 -7.87 -20.35 -1.10
N SER A 13 -7.19 -21.16 -0.31
CA SER A 13 -6.69 -20.82 1.02
C SER A 13 -5.23 -21.23 1.07
N VAL A 14 -4.44 -20.50 1.84
CA VAL A 14 -3.08 -20.87 2.20
C VAL A 14 -2.98 -20.79 3.70
N ASP A 15 -2.51 -21.86 4.32
CA ASP A 15 -2.27 -21.88 5.75
C ASP A 15 -0.90 -21.29 6.01
N LEU A 16 -0.88 -20.14 6.69
CA LEU A 16 0.37 -19.57 7.19
C LEU A 16 0.75 -20.26 8.50
N VAL A 17 2.05 -20.21 8.84
CA VAL A 17 2.55 -20.82 10.08
C VAL A 17 1.74 -20.33 11.29
N ALA A 18 1.34 -21.29 12.14
CA ALA A 18 0.56 -20.99 13.33
C ALA A 18 1.29 -19.98 14.24
N GLY A 19 0.53 -19.03 14.79
CA GLY A 19 1.08 -17.97 15.64
C GLY A 19 1.45 -16.67 14.93
N ARG A 20 1.45 -16.62 13.59
CA ARG A 20 1.73 -15.39 12.83
C ARG A 20 0.66 -14.30 12.97
N GLY A 21 -0.60 -14.71 12.98
CA GLY A 21 -1.76 -13.81 13.07
C GLY A 21 -1.87 -12.83 11.89
N PRO A 22 -2.17 -13.31 10.66
CA PRO A 22 -2.38 -12.45 9.50
C PRO A 22 -3.50 -11.44 9.74
N ARG A 23 -3.25 -10.16 9.42
CA ARG A 23 -4.16 -9.07 9.80
C ARG A 23 -4.64 -8.24 8.61
N HIS A 24 -3.72 -7.52 7.98
CA HIS A 24 -3.98 -6.68 6.80
C HIS A 24 -3.17 -7.20 5.62
N LEU A 25 -3.57 -6.83 4.40
CA LEU A 25 -2.79 -7.10 3.21
C LEU A 25 -2.90 -5.97 2.19
N VAL A 26 -1.92 -5.89 1.29
CA VAL A 26 -1.93 -5.00 0.14
C VAL A 26 -1.37 -5.72 -1.09
N PHE A 27 -2.02 -5.54 -2.24
CA PHE A 27 -1.57 -6.08 -3.52
C PHE A 27 -0.53 -5.15 -4.16
N HIS A 28 0.45 -5.74 -4.82
CA HIS A 28 1.29 -4.98 -5.74
C HIS A 28 0.48 -4.61 -7.00
N PRO A 29 0.63 -3.40 -7.58
CA PRO A 29 -0.20 -2.95 -8.70
C PRO A 29 0.04 -3.70 -10.02
N THR A 30 1.25 -4.23 -10.22
CA THR A 30 1.65 -4.89 -11.49
C THR A 30 2.15 -6.33 -11.30
N LEU A 31 3.06 -6.55 -10.35
CA LEU A 31 3.48 -7.88 -9.92
C LEU A 31 2.32 -8.68 -9.33
N ARG A 32 2.33 -9.99 -9.55
CA ARG A 32 1.31 -10.90 -9.04
C ARG A 32 1.64 -11.34 -7.62
N CYS A 33 1.86 -10.37 -6.74
CA CYS A 33 2.12 -10.62 -5.33
C CYS A 33 1.26 -9.75 -4.41
N ALA A 34 1.09 -10.23 -3.19
CA ALA A 34 0.44 -9.53 -2.10
C ALA A 34 1.34 -9.59 -0.85
N PHE A 35 1.33 -8.52 -0.08
CA PHE A 35 2.06 -8.40 1.17
C PHE A 35 1.09 -8.52 2.32
N VAL A 36 1.25 -9.54 3.15
CA VAL A 36 0.39 -9.81 4.30
C VAL A 36 1.16 -9.51 5.57
N VAL A 37 0.66 -8.59 6.39
CA VAL A 37 1.26 -8.31 7.69
C VAL A 37 0.74 -9.30 8.73
N ASN A 38 1.68 -9.85 9.49
CA ASN A 38 1.47 -10.81 10.56
C ASN A 38 1.58 -10.06 11.90
N GLU A 39 0.45 -9.80 12.55
CA GLU A 39 0.34 -8.95 13.74
C GLU A 39 1.08 -9.53 14.95
N LEU A 40 1.00 -10.84 15.15
CA LEU A 40 1.46 -11.48 16.38
C LEU A 40 2.96 -11.78 16.35
N GLU A 41 3.51 -12.07 15.16
CA GLU A 41 4.94 -12.31 14.95
C GLU A 41 5.71 -11.03 14.58
N SER A 42 5.02 -9.95 14.21
CA SER A 42 5.61 -8.73 13.65
C SER A 42 6.47 -9.03 12.40
N SER A 43 5.87 -9.72 11.43
CA SER A 43 6.51 -10.05 10.15
C SER A 43 5.63 -9.68 8.96
N VAL A 44 6.19 -9.70 7.76
CA VAL A 44 5.45 -9.63 6.49
C VAL A 44 5.67 -10.92 5.72
N THR A 45 4.59 -11.53 5.26
CA THR A 45 4.59 -12.60 4.28
C THR A 45 4.39 -12.03 2.88
N VAL A 46 5.30 -12.34 1.97
CA VAL A 46 5.14 -12.11 0.52
C VAL A 46 4.46 -13.34 -0.07
N LEU A 47 3.23 -13.14 -0.56
CA LEU A 47 2.47 -14.17 -1.26
C LEU A 47 2.53 -13.92 -2.76
N GLN A 48 2.97 -14.90 -3.53
CA GLN A 48 2.78 -14.94 -4.98
C GLN A 48 1.41 -15.54 -5.26
N TYR A 49 0.70 -15.00 -6.26
CA TYR A 49 -0.54 -15.61 -6.72
C TYR A 49 -0.58 -15.79 -8.23
N ARG A 50 -1.37 -16.77 -8.66
CA ARG A 50 -1.64 -17.01 -10.08
C ARG A 50 -3.04 -16.55 -10.44
N HIS A 51 -3.15 -15.85 -11.56
CA HIS A 51 -4.45 -15.55 -12.12
C HIS A 51 -5.02 -16.84 -12.69
N ILE A 52 -6.14 -17.31 -12.14
CA ILE A 52 -6.93 -18.30 -12.84
C ILE A 52 -7.71 -17.54 -13.90
N ALA A 53 -7.72 -18.03 -15.14
CA ALA A 53 -8.58 -17.48 -16.18
C ALA A 53 -10.02 -17.34 -15.65
N ALA A 54 -10.67 -16.24 -16.02
CA ALA A 54 -12.03 -15.92 -15.65
C ALA A 54 -12.98 -17.08 -15.96
N PHE A 55 -14.14 -17.10 -15.29
CA PHE A 55 -15.24 -18.02 -15.57
C PHE A 55 -15.32 -18.30 -17.07
N ALA A 56 -15.09 -19.55 -17.50
CA ALA A 56 -15.41 -19.91 -18.87
C ALA A 56 -16.91 -19.61 -19.05
N GLU A 57 -17.23 -18.61 -19.85
CA GLU A 57 -18.60 -18.34 -20.27
C GLU A 57 -19.10 -19.59 -20.99
N GLY A 58 -19.94 -20.38 -20.31
CA GLY A 58 -20.39 -21.64 -20.89
C GLY A 58 -21.15 -22.51 -19.93
N ASN A 59 -22.37 -22.10 -19.56
CA ASN A 59 -23.60 -22.88 -19.82
C ASN A 59 -24.82 -22.18 -19.18
N PRO A 60 -25.70 -21.52 -19.96
CA PRO A 60 -26.93 -20.92 -19.44
C PRO A 60 -28.04 -21.95 -19.13
N SER A 61 -27.81 -23.24 -19.33
CA SER A 61 -28.71 -24.30 -18.86
C SER A 61 -28.18 -24.85 -17.53
N GLY A 62 -28.94 -24.63 -16.45
CA GLY A 62 -28.59 -24.94 -15.06
C GLY A 62 -28.45 -26.44 -14.75
N HIS A 63 -27.52 -27.11 -15.39
CA HIS A 63 -27.03 -28.42 -14.98
C HIS A 63 -25.65 -28.24 -14.39
N ALA A 64 -25.57 -28.50 -13.08
CA ALA A 64 -24.32 -28.64 -12.37
C ALA A 64 -23.46 -29.63 -13.15
N VAL A 65 -22.37 -29.14 -13.75
CA VAL A 65 -21.32 -30.04 -14.23
C VAL A 65 -20.74 -30.65 -12.98
N GLU A 66 -21.11 -31.91 -12.71
CA GLU A 66 -20.43 -32.71 -11.71
C GLU A 66 -18.93 -32.68 -12.03
N MET A 67 -18.13 -32.34 -11.03
CA MET A 67 -16.68 -32.51 -11.07
C MET A 67 -16.36 -34.00 -11.05
N SER A 68 -16.63 -34.71 -12.15
CA SER A 68 -16.18 -36.08 -12.35
C SER A 68 -14.83 -36.08 -13.07
N SER A 69 -13.85 -36.66 -12.39
CA SER A 69 -12.54 -37.11 -12.90
C SER A 69 -11.65 -36.07 -13.58
N PHE A 70 -11.05 -35.20 -12.76
CA PHE A 70 -9.67 -34.76 -13.06
C PHE A 70 -8.73 -35.79 -12.43
N GLY A 71 -7.92 -36.46 -13.26
CA GLY A 71 -6.86 -37.34 -12.80
C GLY A 71 -5.93 -36.63 -11.82
N GLU A 72 -5.32 -37.40 -10.93
CA GLU A 72 -4.31 -36.97 -9.97
C GLU A 72 -3.15 -36.22 -10.66
N SER A 73 -3.33 -34.93 -10.85
CA SER A 73 -2.27 -33.97 -11.10
C SER A 73 -2.34 -32.98 -9.96
N LYS A 74 -1.26 -32.89 -9.17
CA LYS A 74 -1.11 -31.97 -8.04
C LYS A 74 -1.87 -30.68 -8.32
N SER A 75 -2.88 -30.37 -7.52
CA SER A 75 -3.57 -29.09 -7.59
C SER A 75 -2.52 -28.00 -7.39
N GLU A 76 -2.05 -27.40 -8.47
CA GLU A 76 -1.03 -26.37 -8.38
C GLU A 76 -1.66 -25.19 -7.62
N SER A 77 -1.12 -24.87 -6.45
CA SER A 77 -1.70 -23.84 -5.58
C SER A 77 -1.85 -22.49 -6.31
N ILE A 78 -2.91 -21.76 -6.00
CA ILE A 78 -3.15 -20.41 -6.52
C ILE A 78 -2.33 -19.38 -5.74
N LEU A 79 -1.95 -19.73 -4.51
CA LEU A 79 -1.20 -18.90 -3.57
C LEU A 79 0.07 -19.65 -3.14
N GLU A 80 1.21 -18.97 -3.16
CA GLU A 80 2.50 -19.50 -2.74
C GLU A 80 3.19 -18.50 -1.81
N GLU A 81 3.66 -18.96 -0.66
CA GLU A 81 4.50 -18.15 0.24
C GLU A 81 5.93 -18.10 -0.30
N MET A 82 6.40 -16.91 -0.66
CA MET A 82 7.72 -16.70 -1.25
C MET A 82 8.76 -16.29 -0.22
N GLN A 83 8.37 -15.47 0.75
CA GLN A 83 9.26 -14.88 1.72
C GLN A 83 8.48 -14.54 2.98
N VAL A 84 9.14 -14.66 4.13
CA VAL A 84 8.71 -14.04 5.38
C VAL A 84 9.88 -13.27 5.96
N ILE A 85 9.63 -12.01 6.32
CA ILE A 85 10.66 -11.10 6.83
C ILE A 85 10.16 -10.39 8.09
N SER A 86 11.02 -10.30 9.10
CA SER A 86 10.71 -9.55 10.32
C SER A 86 10.57 -8.06 10.02
N THR A 87 9.67 -7.40 10.74
CA THR A 87 9.49 -5.95 10.73
C THR A 87 10.15 -5.29 11.93
N LEU A 88 10.93 -6.04 12.70
CA LEU A 88 11.64 -5.58 13.87
C LEU A 88 13.15 -5.83 13.71
N PRO A 89 14.00 -5.00 14.36
CA PRO A 89 15.39 -5.34 14.56
C PRO A 89 15.51 -6.70 15.27
N HIS A 90 16.55 -7.48 14.95
CA HIS A 90 16.74 -8.83 15.52
C HIS A 90 16.80 -8.83 17.06
N GLU A 91 17.31 -7.77 17.68
CA GLU A 91 17.34 -7.63 19.14
C GLU A 91 15.96 -7.47 19.80
N TRP A 92 14.90 -7.27 19.02
CA TRP A 92 13.51 -7.22 19.47
C TRP A 92 12.75 -8.53 19.30
N ASP A 93 13.34 -9.51 18.60
CA ASP A 93 12.72 -10.82 18.41
C ASP A 93 12.47 -11.52 19.76
N GLY A 94 11.27 -12.06 19.93
CA GLY A 94 10.88 -12.79 21.14
C GLY A 94 10.69 -11.95 22.41
N ARG A 95 10.86 -10.61 22.36
CA ARG A 95 10.54 -9.76 23.51
C ARG A 95 9.04 -9.81 23.81
N GLY A 96 8.71 -9.88 25.10
CA GLY A 96 7.33 -9.93 25.56
C GLY A 96 7.21 -9.87 27.08
N SER A 97 5.98 -9.88 27.57
CA SER A 97 5.65 -9.98 28.99
C SER A 97 4.57 -11.04 29.20
N ILE A 98 4.56 -11.64 30.39
CA ILE A 98 3.50 -12.56 30.83
C ILE A 98 2.65 -11.79 31.83
N ASN A 99 1.34 -11.73 31.61
CA ASN A 99 0.43 -11.09 32.57
C ASN A 99 0.18 -12.00 33.80
N ALA A 100 -0.54 -11.49 34.81
CA ALA A 100 -0.82 -12.24 36.04
C ALA A 100 -1.55 -13.58 35.81
N ASP A 101 -2.27 -13.71 34.70
CA ASP A 101 -3.02 -14.92 34.31
C ASP A 101 -2.17 -15.92 33.51
N GLY A 102 -0.87 -15.65 33.33
CA GLY A 102 0.02 -16.52 32.57
C GLY A 102 -0.04 -16.34 31.05
N VAL A 103 -0.74 -15.31 30.55
CA VAL A 103 -0.85 -15.04 29.11
C VAL A 103 0.37 -14.25 28.63
N TRP A 104 1.08 -14.83 27.66
CA TRP A 104 2.19 -14.15 26.98
C TRP A 104 1.68 -13.08 26.00
N LYS A 105 2.33 -11.91 26.01
CA LYS A 105 2.08 -10.79 25.12
C LYS A 105 3.40 -10.32 24.52
N ALA A 106 3.44 -10.24 23.19
CA ALA A 106 4.61 -9.71 22.48
C ALA A 106 4.88 -8.26 22.88
N ALA A 107 6.15 -7.86 22.90
CA ALA A 107 6.55 -6.48 23.15
C ALA A 107 6.21 -5.55 21.98
N SER A 108 6.04 -6.12 20.78
CA SER A 108 5.61 -5.40 19.60
C SER A 108 4.64 -6.22 18.76
N HIS A 109 3.68 -5.52 18.16
CA HIS A 109 2.71 -6.08 17.22
C HIS A 109 2.61 -5.22 15.98
N ALA A 110 2.86 -5.81 14.81
CA ALA A 110 2.61 -5.14 13.55
C ALA A 110 1.12 -4.79 13.39
N SER A 111 0.81 -3.75 12.62
CA SER A 111 -0.54 -3.22 12.50
C SER A 111 -0.94 -2.98 11.05
N GLU A 112 -0.63 -1.81 10.51
CA GLU A 112 -0.96 -1.44 9.15
C GLU A 112 0.19 -1.77 8.20
N VAL A 113 -0.15 -2.12 6.97
CA VAL A 113 0.79 -2.30 5.86
C VAL A 113 0.33 -1.50 4.66
N ARG A 114 1.23 -0.70 4.08
CA ARG A 114 0.93 0.09 2.88
C ARG A 114 2.07 -0.02 1.89
N LEU A 115 1.68 -0.17 0.63
CA LEU A 115 2.59 -0.03 -0.49
C LEU A 115 2.55 1.43 -0.96
N HIS A 116 3.72 2.02 -1.14
CA HIS A 116 3.83 3.34 -1.75
C HIS A 116 3.29 3.31 -3.19
N PRO A 117 2.62 4.37 -3.70
CA PRO A 117 1.99 4.37 -5.03
C PRO A 117 2.88 3.96 -6.21
N SER A 118 4.21 4.14 -6.10
CA SER A 118 5.17 3.68 -7.11
C SER A 118 5.35 2.16 -7.19
N GLY A 119 4.87 1.40 -6.21
CA GLY A 119 5.11 -0.05 -6.06
C GLY A 119 6.47 -0.43 -5.49
N LYS A 120 7.41 0.52 -5.34
CA LYS A 120 8.82 0.24 -5.02
C LYS A 120 9.14 0.08 -3.54
N PHE A 121 8.26 0.56 -2.66
CA PHE A 121 8.50 0.59 -1.22
C PHE A 121 7.27 0.17 -0.43
N LEU A 122 7.47 -0.71 0.55
CA LEU A 122 6.46 -1.19 1.48
C LEU A 122 6.76 -0.68 2.88
N TYR A 123 5.73 -0.28 3.60
CA TYR A 123 5.82 0.26 4.96
C TYR A 123 4.94 -0.55 5.88
N VAL A 124 5.41 -0.80 7.11
CA VAL A 124 4.66 -1.51 8.14
C VAL A 124 4.80 -0.82 9.48
N ALA A 125 3.68 -0.59 10.16
CA ALA A 125 3.68 0.03 11.48
C ALA A 125 3.75 -1.00 12.61
N ASN A 126 4.67 -0.78 13.55
CA ASN A 126 4.89 -1.63 14.71
C ASN A 126 4.46 -0.93 16.00
N ARG A 127 3.44 -1.47 16.67
CA ARG A 127 2.98 -0.97 17.96
C ARG A 127 3.83 -1.56 19.07
N GLY A 128 4.44 -0.74 19.91
CA GLY A 128 5.35 -1.17 20.98
C GLY A 128 6.81 -0.92 20.62
N HIS A 129 7.26 -1.29 19.41
CA HIS A 129 8.52 -0.76 18.85
C HIS A 129 8.38 0.71 18.44
N ASP A 130 7.15 1.14 18.13
CA ASP A 130 6.75 2.51 17.79
C ASP A 130 7.47 3.08 16.55
N THR A 131 7.74 2.21 15.56
CA THR A 131 8.35 2.55 14.28
C THR A 131 7.48 2.19 13.07
N LEU A 132 7.83 2.78 11.92
CA LEU A 132 7.56 2.22 10.60
C LEU A 132 8.77 1.42 10.12
N ALA A 133 8.61 0.13 9.84
CA ALA A 133 9.59 -0.62 9.07
C ALA A 133 9.41 -0.30 7.57
N VAL A 134 10.50 0.05 6.91
CA VAL A 134 10.53 0.42 5.48
C VAL A 134 11.26 -0.67 4.71
N PHE A 135 10.63 -1.18 3.66
CA PHE A 135 11.21 -2.19 2.78
C PHE A 135 11.23 -1.69 1.35
N ARG A 136 12.27 -2.06 0.61
CA ARG A 136 12.31 -2.00 -0.84
C ARG A 136 11.70 -3.25 -1.41
N VAL A 137 10.88 -3.09 -2.45
CA VAL A 137 10.30 -4.19 -3.23
C VAL A 137 11.20 -4.45 -4.43
N ASP A 138 11.59 -5.70 -4.65
CA ASP A 138 12.27 -6.11 -5.87
C ASP A 138 11.30 -6.08 -7.06
N ASP A 139 11.68 -5.35 -8.11
CA ASP A 139 10.83 -5.05 -9.28
C ASP A 139 10.44 -6.30 -10.10
N ASN A 140 11.07 -7.46 -9.86
CA ASN A 140 10.80 -8.70 -10.60
C ASN A 140 10.07 -9.74 -9.75
N SER A 141 10.57 -9.99 -8.54
CA SER A 141 10.11 -11.06 -7.66
C SER A 141 9.10 -10.59 -6.63
N GLY A 142 9.02 -9.29 -6.36
CA GLY A 142 8.22 -8.74 -5.26
C GLY A 142 8.80 -9.03 -3.88
N MET A 143 9.99 -9.62 -3.78
CA MET A 143 10.66 -9.86 -2.49
C MET A 143 11.05 -8.53 -1.83
N LEU A 144 11.09 -8.54 -0.50
CA LEU A 144 11.35 -7.40 0.35
C LEU A 144 12.80 -7.40 0.86
N ALA A 145 13.42 -6.23 0.82
CA ALA A 145 14.69 -5.95 1.49
C ALA A 145 14.51 -4.76 2.44
N LEU A 146 14.92 -4.92 3.70
CA LEU A 146 14.84 -3.85 4.69
C LEU A 146 15.66 -2.62 4.24
N VAL A 147 15.07 -1.44 4.42
CA VAL A 147 15.70 -0.13 4.18
C VAL A 147 15.94 0.58 5.51
N ASP A 148 14.92 0.62 6.37
CA ASP A 148 14.97 1.41 7.59
C ASP A 148 13.93 0.99 8.65
N TYR A 149 14.13 1.49 9.86
CA TYR A 149 13.13 1.54 10.93
C TYR A 149 12.97 2.98 11.39
N GLU A 150 11.92 3.67 10.91
CA GLU A 150 11.70 5.08 11.25
C GLU A 150 10.87 5.22 12.53
N PRO A 151 11.37 5.89 13.58
CA PRO A 151 10.57 6.25 14.75
C PRO A 151 9.38 7.13 14.36
N THR A 152 8.19 6.77 14.83
CA THR A 152 6.96 7.48 14.47
C THR A 152 6.78 8.81 15.21
N GLY A 153 7.61 9.08 16.22
CA GLY A 153 7.50 10.26 17.10
C GLY A 153 6.36 10.16 18.13
N GLY A 154 5.60 9.06 18.14
CA GLY A 154 4.53 8.80 19.10
C GLY A 154 4.56 7.37 19.62
N LYS A 155 3.44 6.91 20.17
CA LYS A 155 3.27 5.55 20.70
C LYS A 155 2.10 4.82 20.05
N CYS A 156 2.28 3.52 19.82
CA CYS A 156 1.27 2.64 19.25
C CYS A 156 0.78 3.16 17.87
N PRO A 157 1.67 3.26 16.86
CA PRO A 157 1.27 3.64 15.51
C PRO A 157 0.31 2.59 14.96
N ARG A 158 -0.98 2.93 14.92
CA ARG A 158 -2.05 1.97 14.66
C ARG A 158 -2.49 1.94 13.21
N ASN A 159 -2.35 3.09 12.55
CA ASN A 159 -2.67 3.26 11.16
C ASN A 159 -1.81 4.36 10.56
N PHE A 160 -1.55 4.25 9.27
CA PHE A 160 -0.93 5.32 8.52
C PHE A 160 -1.38 5.25 7.06
N ASN A 161 -1.21 6.37 6.35
CA ASN A 161 -1.53 6.44 4.95
C ASN A 161 -0.69 7.50 4.25
N PHE A 162 -0.55 7.35 2.94
CA PHE A 162 0.05 8.35 2.08
C PHE A 162 -1.01 9.36 1.62
N ASP A 163 -0.55 10.56 1.30
CA ASP A 163 -1.29 11.41 0.38
C ASP A 163 -1.31 10.80 -1.03
N ARG A 164 -2.13 11.36 -1.93
CA ARG A 164 -2.26 10.85 -3.30
C ARG A 164 -0.95 10.87 -4.07
N SER A 165 -0.07 11.84 -3.81
CA SER A 165 1.21 11.95 -4.50
C SER A 165 2.25 10.94 -4.00
N GLY A 166 2.04 10.34 -2.83
CA GLY A 166 3.00 9.46 -2.15
C GLY A 166 4.13 10.21 -1.45
N ARG A 167 4.16 11.55 -1.50
CA ARG A 167 5.24 12.37 -0.96
C ARG A 167 5.09 12.66 0.53
N LEU A 168 3.87 12.64 1.04
CA LEU A 168 3.55 12.85 2.44
C LEU A 168 2.93 11.58 3.02
N LEU A 169 3.40 11.16 4.18
CA LEU A 169 2.85 10.07 4.95
C LEU A 169 2.37 10.61 6.31
N LEU A 170 1.17 10.23 6.73
CA LEU A 170 0.63 10.54 8.06
C LEU A 170 0.51 9.26 8.89
N VAL A 171 0.96 9.30 10.15
CA VAL A 171 0.89 8.19 11.12
C VAL A 171 0.01 8.57 12.29
N GLY A 172 -0.97 7.71 12.62
CA GLY A 172 -1.81 7.84 13.79
C GLY A 172 -1.23 7.05 14.95
N ASN A 173 -0.65 7.75 15.92
CA ASN A 173 -0.09 7.20 17.14
C ASN A 173 -1.17 7.19 18.23
N GLN A 174 -1.80 6.03 18.41
CA GLN A 174 -3.02 5.88 19.17
C GLN A 174 -2.83 6.27 20.65
N ASP A 175 -1.78 5.75 21.28
CA ASP A 175 -1.62 5.83 22.74
C ASP A 175 -1.01 7.16 23.19
N SER A 176 -0.43 7.91 22.25
CA SER A 176 0.14 9.24 22.49
C SER A 176 -0.75 10.40 22.03
N ASN A 177 -1.95 10.13 21.51
CA ASN A 177 -2.86 11.15 20.99
C ASN A 177 -2.19 12.09 19.96
N LEU A 178 -1.45 11.51 19.00
CA LEU A 178 -0.61 12.25 18.06
C LEU A 178 -0.77 11.72 16.64
N VAL A 179 -1.02 12.62 15.69
CA VAL A 179 -0.76 12.37 14.28
C VAL A 179 0.58 12.99 13.92
N SER A 180 1.53 12.18 13.47
CA SER A 180 2.82 12.66 12.94
C SER A 180 2.83 12.59 11.42
N SER A 181 3.63 13.43 10.79
CA SER A 181 3.77 13.49 9.34
C SER A 181 5.23 13.37 8.91
N PHE A 182 5.44 12.81 7.73
CA PHE A 182 6.77 12.54 7.17
C PHE A 182 6.78 12.84 5.67
N PHE A 183 7.88 13.41 5.20
CA PHE A 183 8.19 13.43 3.77
C PHE A 183 8.86 12.14 3.36
N VAL A 184 8.48 11.62 2.19
CA VAL A 184 9.03 10.40 1.61
C VAL A 184 10.12 10.74 0.59
N ASP A 185 11.33 10.22 0.80
CA ASP A 185 12.34 10.21 -0.25
C ASP A 185 11.95 9.17 -1.30
N MET A 186 11.53 9.65 -2.47
CA MET A 186 11.03 8.81 -3.56
C MET A 186 12.08 7.88 -4.18
N SER A 187 13.36 8.13 -3.92
CA SER A 187 14.48 7.34 -4.46
C SER A 187 14.92 6.24 -3.50
N SER A 188 14.85 6.48 -2.20
CA SER A 188 15.35 5.56 -1.17
C SER A 188 14.24 4.91 -0.34
N GLY A 189 13.05 5.50 -0.31
CA GLY A 189 11.93 5.11 0.57
C GLY A 189 12.09 5.59 2.01
N ARG A 190 13.17 6.27 2.36
CA ARG A 190 13.37 6.79 3.72
C ARG A 190 12.39 7.92 4.02
N LEU A 191 12.12 8.09 5.31
CA LEU A 191 11.21 9.10 5.81
C LEU A 191 12.00 10.22 6.48
N THR A 192 11.54 11.45 6.28
CA THR A 192 12.04 12.63 7.01
C THR A 192 10.89 13.19 7.82
N PRO A 193 11.02 13.32 9.15
CA PRO A 193 9.98 13.92 9.99
C PRO A 193 9.60 15.32 9.49
N ALA A 194 8.31 15.62 9.50
CA ALA A 194 7.74 16.92 9.19
C ALA A 194 6.99 17.45 10.43
N ASP A 195 5.70 17.77 10.30
CA ASP A 195 4.88 18.29 11.37
C ASP A 195 4.19 17.19 12.20
N SER A 196 3.59 17.61 13.32
CA SER A 196 2.70 16.77 14.10
C SER A 196 1.51 17.55 14.65
N LEU A 197 0.43 16.85 14.92
CA LEU A 197 -0.82 17.41 15.41
C LEU A 197 -1.35 16.54 16.55
N SER A 198 -1.76 17.16 17.66
CA SER A 198 -2.46 16.43 18.71
C SER A 198 -3.86 16.08 18.24
N VAL A 199 -4.15 14.78 18.20
CA VAL A 199 -5.46 14.23 17.84
C VAL A 199 -5.76 13.15 18.86
N PRO A 200 -6.89 13.18 19.57
CA PRO A 200 -7.22 12.13 20.53
C PRO A 200 -7.33 10.75 19.88
N SER A 201 -6.55 9.79 20.37
CA SER A 201 -6.56 8.37 20.00
C SER A 201 -6.77 8.09 18.50
N PRO A 202 -5.84 8.53 17.62
CA PRO A 202 -6.01 8.37 16.17
C PRO A 202 -5.88 6.89 15.82
N ASN A 203 -6.97 6.32 15.28
CA ASN A 203 -7.07 4.89 15.01
C ASN A 203 -7.04 4.53 13.52
N TYR A 204 -7.43 5.45 12.65
CA TYR A 204 -7.52 5.22 11.20
C TYR A 204 -7.21 6.50 10.45
N ILE A 205 -6.37 6.40 9.40
CA ILE A 205 -6.03 7.50 8.51
C ILE A 205 -6.49 7.14 7.10
N TYR A 206 -7.43 7.92 6.59
CA TYR A 206 -7.97 7.75 5.25
C TYR A 206 -7.68 8.97 4.40
N ALA A 207 -7.07 8.75 3.23
CA ALA A 207 -6.90 9.79 2.24
C ALA A 207 -8.17 9.89 1.38
N VAL A 208 -8.86 11.04 1.44
CA VAL A 208 -10.04 11.34 0.61
C VAL A 208 -9.58 12.08 -0.65
N PRO A 209 -9.99 11.66 -1.87
CA PRO A 209 -9.76 12.45 -3.08
C PRO A 209 -10.52 13.79 -3.01
N THR A 210 -9.84 14.90 -3.25
CA THR A 210 -10.38 16.26 -3.07
C THR A 210 -11.18 16.81 -4.25
N SER A 211 -11.22 16.14 -5.42
CA SER A 211 -12.08 16.56 -6.53
C SER A 211 -12.44 15.43 -7.51
N ALA A 212 -13.46 15.64 -8.35
CA ALA A 212 -13.93 14.68 -9.35
C ALA A 212 -12.93 14.47 -10.50
N GLU A 213 -12.13 15.49 -10.85
CA GLU A 213 -11.08 15.39 -11.89
C GLU A 213 -9.88 14.55 -11.40
N GLU A 214 -9.60 14.55 -10.10
CA GLU A 214 -8.59 13.69 -9.46
C GLU A 214 -9.06 12.24 -9.25
N ARG A 215 -10.29 11.87 -9.61
CA ARG A 215 -10.75 10.47 -9.54
C ARG A 215 -10.28 9.60 -10.72
N ALA A 216 -9.70 10.20 -11.76
CA ALA A 216 -9.13 9.45 -12.87
C ALA A 216 -7.89 8.65 -12.39
N PRO A 217 -7.77 7.35 -12.73
CA PRO A 217 -6.53 6.63 -12.49
C PRO A 217 -5.39 7.31 -13.26
N LEU A 218 -4.23 7.46 -12.63
CA LEU A 218 -2.98 7.91 -13.27
C LEU A 218 -2.41 6.81 -14.18
N HIS A 219 -3.22 6.21 -15.05
CA HIS A 219 -2.80 5.21 -16.03
C HIS A 219 -3.71 5.25 -17.26
N ASP A 220 -3.63 6.31 -18.05
CA ASP A 220 -3.99 6.28 -19.47
C ASP A 220 -2.73 6.59 -20.29
N ASN A 221 -1.82 5.62 -20.31
CA ASN A 221 -0.86 5.43 -21.40
C ASN A 221 -0.94 3.97 -21.88
N PHE A 222 -2.15 3.42 -21.91
CA PHE A 222 -2.42 2.23 -22.69
C PHE A 222 -2.58 2.69 -24.15
N ILE A 223 -1.53 2.58 -24.95
CA ILE A 223 -1.67 2.65 -26.40
C ILE A 223 -2.26 1.29 -26.82
N PRO A 224 -3.52 1.21 -27.29
CA PRO A 224 -3.99 -0.02 -27.90
C PRO A 224 -3.22 -0.22 -29.21
N ALA A 225 -2.55 -1.36 -29.32
CA ALA A 225 -1.92 -1.80 -30.56
C ALA A 225 -3.01 -2.14 -31.58
N SER A 226 -3.46 -1.15 -32.36
CA SER A 226 -4.10 -1.40 -33.65
C SER A 226 -4.19 -0.12 -34.49
N ASN A 227 -3.58 -0.20 -35.67
CA ASN A 227 -3.75 0.63 -36.86
C ASN A 227 -3.07 2.01 -36.85
N ILE A 228 -1.98 2.13 -37.62
CA ILE A 228 -1.96 2.88 -38.88
C ILE A 228 -0.81 2.36 -39.75
N SER A 229 -1.18 1.79 -40.89
CA SER A 229 -0.34 1.47 -42.03
C SER A 229 0.12 2.74 -42.75
N GLN A 230 1.36 2.70 -43.23
CA GLN A 230 1.94 3.42 -44.37
C GLN A 230 1.19 4.64 -44.93
N GLU A 231 1.79 5.82 -44.81
CA GLU A 231 2.08 6.66 -45.98
C GLU A 231 3.21 7.66 -45.68
N GLN A 232 4.25 7.62 -46.52
CA GLN A 232 5.29 8.65 -46.64
C GLN A 232 4.80 9.73 -47.60
N CYS A 233 4.98 11.02 -47.26
CA CYS A 233 5.27 12.03 -48.29
C CYS A 233 5.94 13.31 -47.74
N LYS A 234 7.25 13.44 -48.05
CA LYS A 234 8.03 14.61 -48.54
C LYS A 234 8.01 16.00 -47.82
N ALA A 235 9.23 16.35 -47.36
CA ALA A 235 10.07 17.51 -47.75
C ALA A 235 10.07 18.88 -46.99
N SER A 236 11.30 19.23 -46.52
CA SER A 236 12.04 20.52 -46.52
C SER A 236 11.67 21.73 -45.62
N SER A 237 12.54 21.96 -44.60
CA SER A 237 13.16 23.17 -43.94
C SER A 237 12.78 24.64 -44.30
N PRO A 238 13.24 25.70 -43.54
CA PRO A 238 13.55 25.86 -42.10
C PRO A 238 13.04 27.18 -41.41
N MET A 239 13.22 27.25 -40.07
CA MET A 239 13.39 28.42 -39.14
C MET A 239 12.45 29.65 -39.14
N SER A 240 11.88 29.95 -37.96
CA SER A 240 11.76 31.33 -37.44
C SER A 240 11.64 31.33 -35.90
N LEU A 241 12.53 32.10 -35.25
CA LEU A 241 12.58 32.37 -33.81
C LEU A 241 11.77 33.64 -33.48
N SER A 242 11.03 33.62 -32.37
CA SER A 242 10.53 34.83 -31.69
C SER A 242 10.27 34.54 -30.19
N PRO A 243 10.32 35.56 -29.32
CA PRO A 243 10.95 35.45 -28.00
C PRO A 243 10.01 35.05 -26.86
N MET A 244 10.61 34.48 -25.82
CA MET A 244 10.00 34.15 -24.53
C MET A 244 9.60 35.40 -23.74
N ILE A 245 8.36 35.42 -23.24
CA ILE A 245 7.92 36.28 -22.14
C ILE A 245 8.03 35.44 -20.85
N PRO A 246 8.68 35.91 -19.77
CA PRO A 246 8.67 35.18 -18.51
C PRO A 246 7.28 35.29 -17.87
N GLN A 247 6.56 34.17 -17.78
CA GLN A 247 5.38 34.10 -16.91
C GLN A 247 5.83 34.11 -15.45
N MET A 248 5.33 35.10 -14.72
CA MET A 248 5.45 35.23 -13.27
C MET A 248 4.79 34.00 -12.61
N GLN A 249 5.57 33.16 -11.92
CA GLN A 249 5.04 32.04 -11.14
C GLN A 249 4.30 32.56 -9.91
N ILE A 250 2.98 32.35 -9.87
CA ILE A 250 2.18 32.45 -8.65
C ILE A 250 2.45 31.17 -7.85
N PRO A 251 2.84 31.24 -6.56
CA PRO A 251 3.10 30.05 -5.77
C PRO A 251 1.81 29.24 -5.57
N GLN A 252 1.83 27.97 -5.98
CA GLN A 252 0.75 27.02 -5.71
C GLN A 252 0.94 26.41 -4.31
N PHE A 253 -0.06 26.58 -3.44
CA PHE A 253 -0.12 25.98 -2.10
C PHE A 253 -0.81 24.61 -2.18
N ALA A 254 -0.35 23.64 -1.38
CA ALA A 254 -1.09 22.41 -1.14
C ALA A 254 -2.02 22.60 0.06
N HIS A 255 -3.27 22.17 -0.06
CA HIS A 255 -4.26 22.23 1.03
C HIS A 255 -4.44 20.84 1.64
N VAL A 256 -4.19 20.73 2.95
CA VAL A 256 -4.55 19.55 3.76
C VAL A 256 -5.68 19.95 4.69
N SER A 257 -6.77 19.18 4.67
CA SER A 257 -7.91 19.36 5.57
C SER A 257 -7.94 18.22 6.59
N VAL A 258 -7.90 18.58 7.88
CA VAL A 258 -8.13 17.64 8.98
C VAL A 258 -9.51 17.95 9.55
N VAL A 259 -10.36 16.93 9.68
CA VAL A 259 -11.70 17.06 10.25
C VAL A 259 -11.65 16.54 11.68
N GLU A 260 -11.97 17.40 12.66
CA GLU A 260 -12.14 16.98 14.05
C GLU A 260 -13.45 16.20 14.24
N PRO A 261 -13.43 15.03 14.91
CA PRO A 261 -14.61 14.18 15.07
C PRO A 261 -15.76 14.81 15.87
N ALA A 262 -15.47 15.80 16.73
CA ALA A 262 -16.44 16.34 17.66
C ALA A 262 -17.22 17.56 17.13
N THR A 263 -16.65 18.32 16.19
CA THR A 263 -17.18 19.62 15.77
C THR A 263 -17.51 19.70 14.28
N GLY A 264 -16.96 18.79 13.45
CA GLY A 264 -17.10 18.85 11.99
C GLY A 264 -16.42 20.08 11.36
N ALA A 265 -15.64 20.84 12.14
CA ALA A 265 -14.91 21.99 11.65
C ALA A 265 -13.66 21.51 10.90
N ALA A 266 -13.48 22.00 9.66
CA ALA A 266 -12.27 21.78 8.89
C ALA A 266 -11.20 22.79 9.32
N VAL A 267 -10.04 22.31 9.74
CA VAL A 267 -8.86 23.15 9.94
C VAL A 267 -8.00 23.05 8.68
N SER A 268 -7.78 24.19 8.02
CA SER A 268 -6.98 24.31 6.81
C SER A 268 -5.54 24.68 7.17
N LEU A 269 -4.57 23.86 6.73
CA LEU A 269 -3.15 24.18 6.79
C LEU A 269 -2.61 24.51 5.39
N SER A 270 -1.87 25.61 5.30
CA SER A 270 -1.20 26.07 4.09
C SER A 270 0.29 25.75 4.19
N VAL A 271 0.80 24.85 3.36
CA VAL A 271 2.23 24.51 3.36
C VAL A 271 2.89 25.03 2.08
N PRO A 272 4.00 25.80 2.17
CA PRO A 272 4.75 26.22 0.99
C PRO A 272 5.48 25.03 0.37
N LYS A 273 5.47 24.95 -0.96
CA LYS A 273 6.21 23.94 -1.72
C LYS A 273 7.71 24.21 -1.56
N ALA A 274 8.47 23.25 -1.02
CA ALA A 274 9.93 23.34 -0.98
C ALA A 274 10.49 23.37 -2.42
N ALA A 275 11.48 24.22 -2.66
CA ALA A 275 12.09 24.51 -3.96
C ALA A 275 12.78 23.31 -4.61
#